data_AF-A0A832MC58-F1
#
_entry.id   AF-A0A832MC58-F1
#
_cell.length_a   1.000
_cell.length_b   1.000
_cell.length_c   1.000
_cell.angle_alpha   90.00
_cell.angle_beta   90.00
_cell.angle_gamma   90.00
#
_symmetry.space_group_name_H-M   'P 1'
#
loop_
_entity.id
_entity.type
_entity.pdbx_description
1 polymer ?
#
loop_
_entity_poly.entity_id
_entity_poly.type
_entity_poly.pdbx_seq_one_letter_code
_entity_poly.pdbx_strand_id
1 'polypeptide(L)'
;MRRGLALTEILLCSSICAMMLLAIGITFRASVQSYRDNTERNMLVTEGRIALRQMVTDIRLADAHGPVNDTINPNATTEFASGLTIENGGVQILKRQPDADEPSINPNSPSTWVTITYRHDPATLTITRSRQVGVNQPQVVTIARYVQRLLVRLEPARSAANIASGDTSFDILLRAVVSLELANRDASGQRQIAHGNGAITTRMLDAAVPRKNFAGI
;
A
#
# COMPACT_ATOMS: atom_id res chain seq x y z
N MET A 1 17.70 61.51 -40.87
CA MET A 1 16.62 60.53 -40.60
C MET A 1 17.01 59.05 -40.73
N ARG A 2 17.85 58.62 -41.70
CA ARG A 2 18.20 57.19 -41.88
C ARG A 2 18.85 56.48 -40.68
N ARG A 3 19.58 57.20 -39.81
CA ARG A 3 20.24 56.62 -38.62
C ARG A 3 19.27 56.26 -37.48
N GLY A 4 18.10 56.90 -37.40
CA GLY A 4 17.10 56.59 -36.37
C GLY A 4 16.39 55.26 -36.61
N LEU A 5 16.20 54.90 -37.89
CA LEU A 5 15.50 53.67 -38.29
C LEU A 5 16.32 52.40 -37.98
N ALA A 6 17.65 52.47 -38.11
CA ALA A 6 18.54 51.38 -37.74
C ALA A 6 18.53 51.10 -36.23
N LEU A 7 18.40 52.13 -35.39
CA LEU A 7 18.36 51.96 -33.94
C LEU A 7 17.04 51.30 -33.49
N THR A 8 15.91 51.69 -34.08
CA THR A 8 14.62 51.04 -33.80
C THR A 8 14.60 49.58 -34.22
N GLU A 9 15.26 49.22 -35.32
CA GLU A 9 15.35 47.84 -35.79
C GLU A 9 16.19 46.96 -34.84
N ILE A 10 17.32 47.48 -34.34
CA ILE A 10 18.17 46.79 -33.37
C ILE A 10 17.43 46.60 -32.03
N LEU A 11 16.69 47.61 -31.56
CA LEU A 11 15.88 47.50 -30.34
C LEU A 11 14.73 46.49 -30.48
N LEU A 12 14.09 46.43 -31.66
CA LEU A 12 13.07 45.43 -31.94
C LEU A 12 13.69 44.02 -31.91
N CYS A 13 14.81 43.82 -32.58
CA CYS A 13 15.53 42.54 -32.60
C CYS A 13 15.94 42.10 -31.19
N SER A 14 16.52 43.00 -30.38
CA SER A 14 16.91 42.67 -29.01
C SER A 14 15.70 42.35 -28.11
N SER A 15 14.58 43.04 -28.29
CA SER A 15 13.34 42.76 -27.55
C SER A 15 12.76 41.37 -27.88
N ILE A 16 12.76 40.97 -29.15
CA ILE A 16 12.30 39.65 -29.59
C ILE A 16 13.23 38.57 -29.03
N CYS A 17 14.54 38.76 -29.11
CA CYS A 17 15.52 37.85 -28.53
C CYS A 17 15.33 37.70 -27.01
N ALA A 18 15.10 38.81 -26.29
CA ALA A 18 14.83 38.79 -24.86
C ALA A 18 13.53 38.03 -24.53
N MET A 19 12.45 38.22 -25.31
CA MET A 19 11.20 37.48 -25.15
C MET A 19 11.39 35.98 -25.42
N MET A 20 12.16 35.59 -26.43
CA MET A 20 12.46 34.19 -26.72
C MET A 20 13.29 33.54 -25.59
N LEU A 21 14.29 34.23 -25.06
CA LEU A 21 15.08 33.74 -23.92
C LEU A 21 14.21 33.55 -22.66
N LEU A 22 13.31 34.49 -22.38
CA LEU A 22 12.36 34.37 -21.28
C LEU A 22 11.40 33.19 -21.48
N ALA A 23 10.87 33.02 -22.69
CA ALA A 23 10.01 31.89 -23.04
C ALA A 23 10.74 30.54 -22.86
N ILE A 24 12.00 30.43 -23.32
CA ILE A 24 12.84 29.25 -23.12
C ILE A 24 13.09 29.00 -21.63
N GLY A 25 13.33 30.05 -20.84
CA GLY A 25 13.49 29.93 -19.40
C GLY A 25 12.25 29.33 -18.71
N ILE A 26 11.05 29.79 -19.09
CA ILE A 26 9.79 29.26 -18.57
C ILE A 26 9.57 27.80 -18.98
N THR A 27 9.79 27.46 -20.26
CA THR A 27 9.58 26.09 -20.77
C THR A 27 10.59 25.10 -20.19
N PHE A 28 11.84 25.52 -19.98
CA PHE A 28 12.85 24.70 -19.31
C PHE A 28 12.47 24.41 -17.86
N ARG A 29 12.05 25.44 -17.11
CA ARG A 29 11.57 25.27 -15.73
C ARG A 29 10.37 24.32 -15.66
N ALA A 30 9.41 24.47 -16.57
CA ALA A 30 8.26 23.58 -16.67
C ALA A 30 8.67 22.13 -16.98
N SER A 31 9.64 21.92 -17.87
CA SER A 31 10.18 20.59 -18.21
C SER A 31 10.84 19.90 -17.01
N VAL A 32 11.69 20.61 -16.27
CA VAL A 32 12.33 20.07 -15.05
C VAL A 32 11.29 19.71 -14.00
N GLN A 33 10.27 20.56 -13.84
CA GLN A 33 9.17 20.31 -12.91
C GLN A 33 8.39 19.05 -13.30
N SER A 34 8.02 18.91 -14.57
CA SER A 34 7.30 17.73 -15.06
C SER A 34 8.09 16.43 -14.91
N TYR A 35 9.42 16.48 -15.08
CA TYR A 35 10.28 15.30 -14.89
C TYR A 35 10.28 14.82 -13.42
N ARG A 36 10.35 15.76 -12.48
CA ARG A 36 10.28 15.45 -11.04
C ARG A 36 8.93 14.87 -10.65
N ASP A 37 7.83 15.50 -11.07
CA ASP A 37 6.48 15.01 -10.80
C ASP A 37 6.27 13.58 -11.32
N ASN A 38 6.81 13.27 -12.50
CA ASN A 38 6.75 11.93 -13.07
C ASN A 38 7.60 10.93 -12.26
N THR A 39 8.80 11.32 -11.84
CA THR A 39 9.67 10.48 -11.01
C THR A 39 9.00 10.13 -9.68
N GLU A 40 8.41 11.11 -9.01
CA GLU A 40 7.69 10.93 -7.75
C GLU A 40 6.44 10.06 -7.92
N ARG A 41 5.67 10.28 -8.99
CA ARG A 41 4.53 9.43 -9.34
C ARG A 41 4.96 7.97 -9.52
N ASN A 42 6.05 7.74 -10.23
CA ASN A 42 6.56 6.39 -10.47
C ASN A 42 7.04 5.73 -9.18
N MET A 43 7.68 6.48 -8.28
CA MET A 43 8.08 5.98 -6.96
C MET A 43 6.86 5.58 -6.12
N LEU A 44 5.85 6.46 -6.00
CA LEU A 44 4.60 6.20 -5.25
C LEU A 44 3.89 4.94 -5.78
N VAL A 45 3.77 4.82 -7.11
CA VAL A 45 3.14 3.65 -7.74
C VAL A 45 3.95 2.38 -7.52
N THR A 46 5.28 2.48 -7.54
CA THR A 46 6.15 1.32 -7.32
C THR A 46 6.06 0.80 -5.90
N GLU A 47 6.13 1.70 -4.90
CA GLU A 47 5.94 1.33 -3.48
C GLU A 47 4.57 0.66 -3.26
N GLY A 48 3.51 1.25 -3.81
CA GLY A 48 2.16 0.68 -3.76
C GLY A 48 2.07 -0.73 -4.33
N ARG A 49 2.68 -0.95 -5.51
CA ARG A 49 2.72 -2.27 -6.16
C ARG A 49 3.51 -3.29 -5.34
N ILE A 50 4.63 -2.90 -4.76
CA ILE A 50 5.46 -3.78 -3.93
C ILE A 50 4.66 -4.21 -2.70
N ALA A 51 4.05 -3.27 -1.97
CA ALA A 51 3.26 -3.56 -0.79
C ALA A 51 2.05 -4.46 -1.12
N LEU A 52 1.29 -4.13 -2.16
CA LEU A 52 0.13 -4.91 -2.61
C LEU A 52 0.54 -6.34 -2.99
N ARG A 53 1.60 -6.49 -3.80
CA ARG A 53 2.12 -7.81 -4.21
C ARG A 53 2.58 -8.61 -3.01
N GLN A 54 3.28 -7.99 -2.06
CA GLN A 54 3.78 -8.67 -0.88
C GLN A 54 2.62 -9.17 -0.01
N MET A 55 1.61 -8.33 0.27
CA MET A 55 0.42 -8.74 1.02
C MET A 55 -0.32 -9.89 0.33
N VAL A 56 -0.62 -9.74 -0.97
CA VAL A 56 -1.35 -10.76 -1.74
C VAL A 56 -0.57 -12.08 -1.78
N THR A 57 0.75 -12.02 -1.91
CA THR A 57 1.60 -13.22 -1.90
C THR A 57 1.60 -13.88 -0.53
N ASP A 58 1.77 -13.12 0.55
CA ASP A 58 1.73 -13.66 1.92
C ASP A 58 0.34 -14.24 2.24
N ILE A 59 -0.76 -13.62 1.78
CA ILE A 59 -2.11 -14.19 1.90
C ILE A 59 -2.23 -15.52 1.12
N ARG A 60 -1.71 -15.60 -0.11
CA ARG A 60 -1.80 -16.84 -0.90
C ARG A 60 -1.02 -18.00 -0.28
N LEU A 61 0.14 -17.71 0.33
CA LEU A 61 1.08 -18.72 0.80
C LEU A 61 0.84 -19.17 2.25
N ALA A 62 0.13 -18.36 3.04
CA ALA A 62 -0.08 -18.67 4.43
C ALA A 62 -1.14 -19.75 4.69
N ASP A 63 -1.05 -20.29 5.90
CA ASP A 63 -1.87 -21.40 6.35
C ASP A 63 -3.19 -20.92 6.99
N ALA A 64 -3.15 -19.79 7.71
CA ALA A 64 -4.33 -19.17 8.29
C ALA A 64 -4.28 -17.64 8.18
N HIS A 65 -5.46 -17.02 8.17
CA HIS A 65 -5.65 -15.59 7.96
C HIS A 65 -6.75 -15.08 8.90
N GLY A 66 -6.66 -13.82 9.27
CA GLY A 66 -7.67 -13.17 10.10
C GLY A 66 -7.58 -11.66 10.03
N PRO A 67 -8.66 -10.94 10.36
CA PRO A 67 -8.59 -9.49 10.48
C PRO A 67 -7.75 -9.07 11.69
N VAL A 68 -7.22 -7.85 11.64
CA VAL A 68 -6.57 -7.21 12.78
C VAL A 68 -7.57 -6.29 13.45
N ASN A 69 -7.86 -6.46 14.73
CA ASN A 69 -8.70 -5.49 15.44
C ASN A 69 -8.00 -4.12 15.44
N ASP A 70 -8.67 -3.10 14.91
CA ASP A 70 -8.14 -1.74 14.80
C ASP A 70 -9.13 -0.73 15.41
N THR A 71 -8.82 0.56 15.28
CA THR A 71 -9.66 1.63 15.83
C THR A 71 -11.00 1.75 15.11
N ILE A 72 -11.09 1.33 13.85
CA ILE A 72 -12.31 1.43 13.03
C ILE A 72 -13.24 0.26 13.35
N ASN A 73 -12.70 -0.94 13.47
CA ASN A 73 -13.43 -2.15 13.83
C ASN A 73 -12.68 -2.94 14.92
N PRO A 74 -12.96 -2.68 16.21
CA PRO A 74 -12.32 -3.38 17.32
C PRO A 74 -12.82 -4.83 17.48
N ASN A 75 -13.93 -5.21 16.84
CA ASN A 75 -14.57 -6.52 16.95
C ASN A 75 -14.41 -7.37 15.69
N ALA A 76 -13.53 -6.96 14.78
CA ALA A 76 -13.38 -7.57 13.46
C ALA A 76 -13.16 -9.09 13.52
N THR A 77 -12.39 -9.58 14.49
CA THR A 77 -12.16 -11.02 14.70
C THR A 77 -13.44 -11.78 15.05
N THR A 78 -14.29 -11.20 15.90
CA THR A 78 -15.55 -11.81 16.33
C THR A 78 -16.58 -11.80 15.20
N GLU A 79 -16.66 -10.69 14.46
CA GLU A 79 -17.55 -10.58 13.31
C GLU A 79 -17.14 -11.56 12.19
N PHE A 80 -15.83 -11.70 11.94
CA PHE A 80 -15.31 -12.70 10.99
C PHE A 80 -15.68 -14.13 11.41
N ALA A 81 -15.51 -14.47 12.71
CA ALA A 81 -15.87 -15.78 13.24
C ALA A 81 -17.37 -16.09 13.16
N SER A 82 -18.21 -15.05 13.12
CA SER A 82 -19.67 -15.16 12.90
C SER A 82 -20.08 -15.29 11.43
N GLY A 83 -19.13 -15.21 10.49
CA GLY A 83 -19.38 -15.33 9.06
C GLY A 83 -19.65 -14.01 8.34
N LEU A 84 -19.44 -12.87 8.99
CA LEU A 84 -19.60 -11.57 8.35
C LEU A 84 -18.39 -11.23 7.48
N THR A 85 -18.65 -10.65 6.31
CA THR A 85 -17.58 -10.06 5.48
C THR A 85 -17.08 -8.80 6.14
N ILE A 86 -15.77 -8.74 6.40
CA ILE A 86 -15.14 -7.64 7.15
C ILE A 86 -14.32 -6.78 6.20
N GLU A 87 -14.35 -5.47 6.39
CA GLU A 87 -13.43 -4.54 5.75
C GLU A 87 -12.62 -3.82 6.83
N ASN A 88 -11.29 -3.90 6.77
CA ASN A 88 -10.44 -3.43 7.86
C ASN A 88 -9.11 -2.82 7.36
N GLY A 89 -8.43 -2.03 8.19
CA GLY A 89 -7.13 -1.41 7.91
C GLY A 89 -5.93 -2.35 8.02
N GLY A 90 -6.15 -3.67 8.13
CA GLY A 90 -5.07 -4.63 8.28
C GLY A 90 -5.50 -6.09 8.16
N VAL A 91 -4.51 -6.97 8.10
CA VAL A 91 -4.68 -8.42 8.05
C VAL A 91 -3.54 -9.10 8.81
N GLN A 92 -3.89 -10.11 9.59
CA GLN A 92 -2.95 -10.99 10.27
C GLN A 92 -2.92 -12.33 9.55
N ILE A 93 -1.72 -12.88 9.46
CA ILE A 93 -1.43 -14.05 8.66
C ILE A 93 -0.50 -14.95 9.47
N LEU A 94 -0.79 -16.26 9.48
CA LEU A 94 0.01 -17.26 10.17
C LEU A 94 0.59 -18.26 9.17
N LYS A 95 1.92 -18.43 9.21
CA LYS A 95 2.65 -19.47 8.47
C LYS A 95 3.12 -20.54 9.44
N ARG A 96 2.72 -21.79 9.18
CA ARG A 96 3.10 -23.00 9.93
C ARG A 96 3.94 -23.96 9.10
N GLN A 97 4.06 -23.74 7.79
CA GLN A 97 4.90 -24.53 6.90
C GLN A 97 6.22 -23.83 6.57
N PRO A 98 7.32 -24.60 6.45
CA PRO A 98 8.58 -24.04 5.98
C PRO A 98 8.46 -23.59 4.52
N ASP A 99 8.97 -22.40 4.23
CA ASP A 99 9.10 -21.84 2.89
C ASP A 99 10.56 -21.41 2.63
N ALA A 100 10.84 -20.84 1.46
CA ALA A 100 12.20 -20.42 1.11
C ALA A 100 12.74 -19.31 2.02
N ASP A 101 11.85 -18.48 2.56
CA ASP A 101 12.22 -17.39 3.47
C ASP A 101 12.39 -17.92 4.90
N GLU A 102 11.63 -18.94 5.28
CA GLU A 102 11.56 -19.50 6.63
C GLU A 102 11.72 -21.03 6.66
N PRO A 103 12.90 -21.54 6.29
CA PRO A 103 13.14 -22.98 6.19
C PRO A 103 13.13 -23.70 7.55
N SER A 104 13.22 -22.95 8.65
CA SER A 104 13.32 -23.47 10.01
C SER A 104 11.96 -23.70 10.69
N ILE A 105 10.84 -23.37 10.03
CA ILE A 105 9.52 -23.58 10.61
C ILE A 105 9.27 -25.08 10.81
N ASN A 106 8.99 -25.47 12.05
CA ASN A 106 8.52 -26.80 12.40
C ASN A 106 7.00 -26.75 12.62
N PRO A 107 6.20 -27.42 11.77
CA PRO A 107 4.74 -27.43 11.89
C PRO A 107 4.23 -27.88 13.26
N ASN A 108 5.00 -28.72 13.96
CA ASN A 108 4.65 -29.29 15.26
C ASN A 108 5.10 -28.42 16.46
N SER A 109 5.76 -27.28 16.21
CA SER A 109 6.32 -26.42 17.26
C SER A 109 5.86 -24.97 17.10
N PRO A 110 4.87 -24.51 17.91
CA PRO A 110 4.36 -23.14 17.85
C PRO A 110 5.41 -22.05 18.03
N SER A 111 6.52 -22.35 18.73
CA SER A 111 7.65 -21.42 18.89
C SER A 111 8.40 -21.12 17.60
N THR A 112 8.11 -21.84 16.52
CA THR A 112 8.71 -21.60 15.19
C THR A 112 7.73 -21.02 14.19
N TRP A 113 6.45 -20.91 14.54
CA TRP A 113 5.44 -20.36 13.62
C TRP A 113 5.67 -18.87 13.41
N VAL A 114 5.34 -18.40 12.21
CA VAL A 114 5.58 -17.01 11.82
C VAL A 114 4.24 -16.30 11.69
N THR A 115 4.06 -15.28 12.50
CA THR A 115 2.92 -14.36 12.41
C THR A 115 3.36 -13.11 11.66
N ILE A 116 2.63 -12.78 10.60
CA ILE A 116 2.84 -11.56 9.81
C ILE A 116 1.59 -10.71 9.95
N THR A 117 1.76 -9.48 10.41
CA THR A 117 0.66 -8.51 10.56
C THR A 117 0.92 -7.33 9.66
N TYR A 118 -0.02 -7.05 8.77
CA TYR A 118 -0.06 -5.82 7.99
C TYR A 118 -1.03 -4.86 8.65
N ARG A 119 -0.58 -3.62 8.87
CA ARG A 119 -1.42 -2.58 9.47
C ARG A 119 -1.17 -1.23 8.83
N HIS A 120 -2.24 -0.54 8.47
CA HIS A 120 -2.22 0.86 8.13
C HIS A 120 -2.26 1.72 9.38
N ASP A 121 -1.37 2.69 9.42
CA ASP A 121 -1.37 3.75 10.43
C ASP A 121 -1.85 5.05 9.77
N PRO A 122 -3.09 5.50 10.07
CA PRO A 122 -3.64 6.72 9.48
C PRO A 122 -2.94 7.99 9.97
N ALA A 123 -2.22 7.95 11.10
CA ALA A 123 -1.49 9.12 11.59
C ALA A 123 -0.20 9.37 10.80
N THR A 124 0.51 8.29 10.47
CA THR A 124 1.77 8.37 9.71
C THR A 124 1.59 8.15 8.21
N LEU A 125 0.40 7.76 7.75
CA LEU A 125 0.09 7.39 6.37
C LEU A 125 1.04 6.31 5.84
N THR A 126 1.38 5.35 6.70
CA THR A 126 2.25 4.24 6.35
C THR A 126 1.54 2.91 6.47
N ILE A 127 2.03 1.93 5.73
CA ILE A 127 1.73 0.54 5.99
C ILE A 127 2.96 -0.10 6.61
N THR A 128 2.75 -0.73 7.74
CA THR A 128 3.75 -1.52 8.44
C THR A 128 3.49 -3.00 8.24
N ARG A 129 4.58 -3.77 8.09
CA ARG A 129 4.61 -5.22 8.17
C ARG A 129 5.36 -5.57 9.45
N SER A 130 4.63 -6.12 10.41
CA SER A 130 5.17 -6.69 11.63
C SER A 130 5.35 -8.19 11.43
N ARG A 131 6.54 -8.71 11.72
CA ARG A 131 6.87 -10.13 11.59
C ARG A 131 7.36 -10.68 12.92
N GLN A 132 6.69 -11.70 13.43
CA GLN A 132 7.01 -12.35 14.69
C GLN A 132 7.25 -13.84 14.47
N VAL A 133 8.35 -14.37 15.01
CA VAL A 133 8.68 -15.81 14.97
C VAL A 133 8.53 -16.37 16.37
N GLY A 134 7.52 -17.23 16.56
CA GLY A 134 7.15 -17.77 17.86
C GLY A 134 6.88 -16.67 18.89
N VAL A 135 7.66 -16.69 19.97
CA VAL A 135 7.53 -15.75 21.10
C VAL A 135 8.51 -14.56 21.02
N ASN A 136 9.27 -14.45 19.93
CA ASN A 136 10.22 -13.36 19.77
C ASN A 136 9.50 -12.03 19.54
N GLN A 137 10.17 -10.93 19.87
CA GLN A 137 9.64 -9.59 19.61
C GLN A 137 9.40 -9.38 18.10
N PRO A 138 8.27 -8.76 17.71
CA PRO A 138 7.98 -8.50 16.31
C PRO A 138 8.98 -7.52 15.70
N GLN A 139 9.50 -7.87 14.52
CA GLN A 139 10.25 -6.96 13.67
C GLN A 139 9.28 -6.18 12.79
N VAL A 140 9.26 -4.85 12.95
CA VAL A 140 8.35 -3.96 12.22
C VAL A 140 9.10 -3.23 11.12
N VAL A 141 8.62 -3.34 9.89
CA VAL A 141 9.18 -2.65 8.71
C VAL A 141 8.09 -1.86 8.02
N THR A 142 8.40 -0.63 7.60
CA THR A 142 7.51 0.17 6.74
C THR A 142 7.65 -0.30 5.31
N ILE A 143 6.56 -0.74 4.68
CA ILE A 143 6.58 -1.27 3.30
C ILE A 143 6.03 -0.30 2.25
N ALA A 144 5.21 0.67 2.67
CA ALA A 144 4.70 1.73 1.81
C ALA A 144 4.47 2.99 2.63
N ARG A 145 4.69 4.14 1.99
CA ARG A 145 4.41 5.48 2.53
C ARG A 145 3.30 6.15 1.70
N TYR A 146 2.78 7.26 2.20
CA TYR A 146 1.77 8.08 1.52
C TYR A 146 0.45 7.32 1.26
N VAL A 147 0.16 6.33 2.11
CA VAL A 147 -1.06 5.53 2.04
C VAL A 147 -2.16 6.28 2.74
N GLN A 148 -3.12 6.77 1.95
CA GLN A 148 -4.30 7.47 2.45
C GLN A 148 -5.29 6.47 3.06
N ARG A 149 -5.42 5.31 2.42
CA ARG A 149 -6.35 4.27 2.87
C ARG A 149 -5.83 2.89 2.49
N LEU A 150 -5.82 1.99 3.45
CA LEU A 150 -5.76 0.55 3.22
C LEU A 150 -7.12 -0.04 3.60
N LEU A 151 -7.67 -0.87 2.73
CA LEU A 151 -8.86 -1.64 3.00
C LEU A 151 -8.61 -3.08 2.62
N VAL A 152 -8.65 -3.98 3.60
CA VAL A 152 -8.62 -5.41 3.38
C VAL A 152 -10.00 -5.96 3.63
N ARG A 153 -10.67 -6.37 2.56
CA ARG A 153 -11.96 -7.07 2.63
C ARG A 153 -11.71 -8.56 2.75
N LEU A 154 -12.21 -9.19 3.81
CA LEU A 154 -12.05 -10.61 4.10
C LEU A 154 -13.42 -11.29 4.05
N GLU A 155 -13.54 -12.31 3.21
CA GLU A 155 -14.74 -13.14 3.09
C GLU A 155 -14.52 -14.46 3.84
N PRO A 156 -15.23 -14.72 4.94
CA PRO A 156 -15.05 -15.95 5.72
C PRO A 156 -15.70 -17.16 5.04
N ALA A 157 -15.20 -18.35 5.35
CA ALA A 157 -15.82 -19.64 5.04
C ALA A 157 -15.69 -20.59 6.23
N ARG A 158 -16.46 -21.68 6.21
CA ARG A 158 -16.38 -22.77 7.18
C ARG A 158 -15.47 -23.87 6.66
N SER A 159 -14.59 -24.39 7.50
CA SER A 159 -13.78 -25.55 7.18
C SER A 159 -14.63 -26.82 7.07
N ALA A 160 -14.12 -27.82 6.35
CA ALA A 160 -14.76 -29.12 6.26
C ALA A 160 -14.96 -29.78 7.64
N ALA A 161 -14.06 -29.52 8.59
CA ALA A 161 -14.17 -30.03 9.96
C ALA A 161 -15.38 -29.41 10.68
N ASN A 162 -15.55 -28.09 10.60
CA ASN A 162 -16.70 -27.40 11.19
C ASN A 162 -18.02 -27.78 10.52
N ILE A 163 -18.00 -28.03 9.22
CA ILE A 163 -19.18 -28.54 8.50
C ILE A 163 -19.55 -29.95 8.99
N ALA A 164 -18.56 -30.83 9.15
CA ALA A 164 -18.78 -32.21 9.59
C ALA A 164 -19.21 -32.32 11.07
N SER A 165 -18.69 -31.44 11.94
CA SER A 165 -19.06 -31.41 13.36
C SER A 165 -20.38 -30.69 13.63
N GLY A 166 -20.89 -29.93 12.67
CA GLY A 166 -22.06 -29.06 12.84
C GLY A 166 -21.74 -27.73 13.53
N ASP A 167 -20.47 -27.42 13.80
CA ASP A 167 -20.05 -26.14 14.37
C ASP A 167 -20.32 -24.99 13.37
N THR A 168 -21.09 -24.00 13.81
CA THR A 168 -21.46 -22.83 13.02
C THR A 168 -20.32 -21.81 12.86
N SER A 169 -19.20 -21.99 13.55
CA SER A 169 -18.06 -21.06 13.50
C SER A 169 -17.38 -21.03 12.12
N PHE A 170 -17.04 -19.81 11.68
CA PHE A 170 -16.25 -19.57 10.47
C PHE A 170 -14.79 -19.38 10.85
N ASP A 171 -13.93 -20.21 10.27
CA ASP A 171 -12.56 -20.42 10.73
C ASP A 171 -11.52 -20.33 9.61
N ILE A 172 -11.96 -20.19 8.35
CA ILE A 172 -11.09 -20.09 7.17
C ILE A 172 -11.44 -18.88 6.31
N LEU A 173 -10.47 -18.43 5.52
CA LEU A 173 -10.64 -17.33 4.58
C LEU A 173 -10.98 -17.85 3.18
N LEU A 174 -12.14 -17.46 2.63
CA LEU A 174 -12.49 -17.78 1.24
C LEU A 174 -11.70 -16.91 0.27
N ARG A 175 -11.67 -15.60 0.53
CA ARG A 175 -11.09 -14.60 -0.35
C ARG A 175 -10.71 -13.35 0.43
N ALA A 176 -9.57 -12.77 0.10
CA ALA A 176 -9.22 -11.41 0.49
C ALA A 176 -9.19 -10.49 -0.74
N VAL A 177 -9.67 -9.26 -0.59
CA VAL A 177 -9.49 -8.18 -1.56
C VAL A 177 -8.76 -7.05 -0.86
N VAL A 178 -7.57 -6.71 -1.35
CA VAL A 178 -6.75 -5.63 -0.81
C VAL A 178 -6.93 -4.41 -1.72
N SER A 179 -7.41 -3.31 -1.17
CA SER A 179 -7.47 -2.01 -1.84
C SER A 179 -6.55 -1.03 -1.15
N LEU A 180 -5.74 -0.36 -1.95
CA LEU A 180 -4.75 0.63 -1.51
C LEU A 180 -5.01 1.96 -2.22
N GLU A 181 -5.14 3.04 -1.46
CA GLU A 181 -5.20 4.40 -1.98
C GLU A 181 -3.96 5.15 -1.54
N LEU A 182 -3.20 5.64 -2.52
CA LEU A 182 -1.98 6.40 -2.34
C LEU A 182 -2.20 7.82 -2.83
N ALA A 183 -1.76 8.79 -2.05
CA ALA A 183 -1.72 10.17 -2.51
C ALA A 183 -0.54 10.90 -1.90
N ASN A 184 0.06 11.79 -2.68
CA ASN A 184 1.14 12.68 -2.22
C ASN A 184 0.58 13.84 -1.39
N ARG A 185 -0.05 13.48 -0.26
CA ARG A 185 -0.59 14.37 0.75
C ARG A 185 -0.24 13.82 2.12
N ASP A 186 0.05 14.71 3.05
CA ASP A 186 0.18 14.37 4.46
C ASP A 186 -1.19 14.25 5.14
N ALA A 187 -1.19 13.89 6.42
CA ALA A 187 -2.39 13.73 7.21
C ALA A 187 -3.20 15.04 7.37
N SER A 188 -2.56 16.20 7.16
CA SER A 188 -3.22 17.52 7.17
C SER A 188 -3.79 17.92 5.81
N GLY A 189 -3.68 17.04 4.80
CA GLY A 189 -4.09 17.29 3.43
C GLY A 189 -3.14 18.20 2.66
N GLN A 190 -2.04 18.63 3.28
CA GLN A 190 -1.00 19.41 2.62
C GLN A 190 -0.15 18.49 1.75
N ARG A 191 0.41 19.06 0.68
CA ARG A 191 1.30 18.30 -0.19
C ARG A 191 2.64 18.17 0.50
N GLN A 192 3.03 16.94 0.81
CA GLN A 192 4.29 16.68 1.49
C GLN A 192 5.50 16.91 0.56
N ILE A 193 5.28 16.91 -0.77
CA ILE A 193 6.29 17.27 -1.76
C ILE A 193 5.82 18.52 -2.52
N ALA A 194 6.54 19.62 -2.31
CA ALA A 194 6.14 20.99 -2.66
C ALA A 194 6.23 21.35 -4.16
N HIS A 195 6.33 20.37 -5.05
CA HIS A 195 6.66 20.60 -6.46
C HIS A 195 5.53 20.02 -7.34
N GLY A 196 4.96 20.82 -8.25
CA GLY A 196 3.90 20.42 -9.19
C GLY A 196 2.54 21.09 -8.90
N ASN A 197 1.56 21.01 -9.79
CA ASN A 197 0.21 21.57 -9.56
C ASN A 197 -0.86 20.51 -9.29
N GLY A 198 -0.54 19.22 -9.41
CA GLY A 198 -1.51 18.12 -9.29
C GLY A 198 -1.35 17.32 -8.00
N ALA A 199 -2.43 17.16 -7.24
CA ALA A 199 -2.50 16.09 -6.25
C ALA A 199 -2.61 14.74 -6.98
N ILE A 200 -1.55 13.94 -6.95
CA ILE A 200 -1.57 12.59 -7.53
C ILE A 200 -2.27 11.69 -6.54
N THR A 201 -3.38 11.09 -6.96
CA THR A 201 -4.08 10.03 -6.22
C THR A 201 -4.10 8.79 -7.10
N THR A 202 -3.67 7.66 -6.57
CA THR A 202 -3.70 6.37 -7.27
C THR A 202 -4.35 5.33 -6.39
N ARG A 203 -5.33 4.62 -6.94
CA ARG A 203 -5.96 3.48 -6.29
C ARG A 203 -5.50 2.20 -6.95
N MET A 204 -5.11 1.23 -6.13
CA MET A 204 -4.74 -0.11 -6.52
C MET A 204 -5.66 -1.11 -5.83
N LEU A 205 -5.91 -2.23 -6.51
CA LEU A 205 -6.73 -3.30 -5.99
C LEU A 205 -6.24 -4.63 -6.55
N ASP A 206 -6.13 -5.63 -5.69
CA ASP A 206 -5.86 -7.01 -6.07
C ASP A 206 -6.56 -7.97 -5.10
N ALA A 207 -6.77 -9.21 -5.52
CA ALA A 207 -7.43 -10.24 -4.75
C ALA A 207 -6.55 -11.47 -4.58
N ALA A 208 -6.69 -12.09 -3.42
CA ALA A 208 -6.01 -13.33 -3.06
C ALA A 208 -7.05 -14.37 -2.65
N VAL A 209 -6.87 -15.58 -3.17
CA VAL A 209 -7.52 -16.78 -2.64
C VAL A 209 -6.41 -17.60 -1.97
N PRO A 210 -6.55 -17.96 -0.68
CA PRO A 210 -5.56 -18.81 -0.01
C PRO A 210 -5.36 -20.14 -0.74
N ARG A 211 -4.12 -20.60 -0.86
CA ARG A 211 -3.82 -21.91 -1.44
C ARG A 211 -4.22 -23.04 -0.49
N LYS A 212 -4.06 -22.80 0.81
CA LYS A 212 -4.37 -23.73 1.89
C LYS A 212 -5.12 -22.94 2.96
N ASN A 213 -6.11 -23.59 3.55
CA ASN A 213 -6.92 -23.00 4.59
C ASN A 213 -6.92 -23.96 5.78
N PHE A 214 -6.25 -23.56 6.84
CA PHE A 214 -6.30 -24.23 8.12
C PHE A 214 -7.13 -23.38 9.08
N ALA A 215 -7.92 -24.07 9.91
CA ALA A 215 -8.70 -23.44 10.96
C ALA A 215 -7.77 -22.69 11.95
N GLY A 216 -8.14 -21.45 12.27
CA GLY A 216 -7.66 -20.72 13.45
C GLY A 216 -6.40 -19.87 13.27
N ILE A 217 -6.52 -18.60 13.70
CA ILE A 217 -5.45 -17.74 14.22
C ILE A 217 -5.71 -17.53 15.71
#